data_AF-A0A520X6B7-F1
#
_entry.id   AF-A0A520X6B7-F1
#
_cell.length_a   1.000
_cell.length_b   1.000
_cell.length_c   1.000
_cell.angle_alpha   90.00
_cell.angle_beta   90.00
_cell.angle_gamma   90.00
#
_symmetry.space_group_name_H-M   'P 1'
#
loop_
_entity.id
_entity.type
_entity.pdbx_description
1 polymer ?
#
loop_
_entity_poly.entity_id
_entity_poly.type
_entity_poly.pdbx_seq_one_letter_code
_entity_poly.pdbx_strand_id
1 'polypeptide(L)' 'MHISLTAIEFWSIADWCAFALTLAGVWQLSSHKKSGFVINAFASVIWVAIGIHSGLTGLTALNIVLMFIYLRGYIKK' A
#
# COMPACT_ATOMS: atom_id res chain seq x y z
N MET A 1 2.06 -4.90 -30.34
CA MET A 1 2.58 -3.77 -29.50
C MET A 1 1.42 -2.95 -28.90
N HIS A 2 0.34 -3.59 -28.42
CA HIS A 2 -0.80 -2.92 -27.77
C HIS A 2 -0.99 -3.36 -26.32
N ILE A 3 -0.53 -4.57 -25.99
CA ILE A 3 -0.68 -5.23 -24.68
C ILE A 3 0.26 -4.59 -23.63
N SER A 4 1.41 -4.09 -24.06
CA SER A 4 2.42 -3.46 -23.19
C SER A 4 1.96 -2.09 -22.67
N LEU A 5 1.17 -1.34 -23.46
CA LEU A 5 0.64 -0.02 -23.07
C LEU A 5 -0.45 -0.14 -22.00
N THR A 6 -1.37 -1.10 -22.12
CA THR A 6 -2.43 -1.31 -21.13
C THR A 6 -1.88 -1.76 -19.78
N ALA A 7 -0.79 -2.53 -19.77
CA ALA A 7 -0.15 -2.96 -18.53
C ALA A 7 0.49 -1.79 -17.78
N ILE A 8 1.15 -0.87 -18.50
CA ILE A 8 1.79 0.32 -17.90
C ILE A 8 0.72 1.25 -17.29
N GLU A 9 -0.39 1.47 -17.99
CA GLU A 9 -1.51 2.27 -17.49
C GLU A 9 -2.15 1.65 -16.24
N PHE A 10 -2.30 0.32 -16.21
CA PHE A 10 -2.83 -0.39 -15.05
C PHE A 10 -1.95 -0.22 -13.81
N TRP A 11 -0.63 -0.37 -13.95
CA TRP A 11 0.29 -0.15 -12.84
C TRP A 11 0.31 1.30 -12.37
N SER A 12 0.25 2.27 -13.29
CA SER A 12 0.14 3.69 -12.96
C SER A 12 -1.13 4.01 -12.16
N ILE A 13 -2.28 3.44 -12.54
CA ILE A 13 -3.53 3.57 -11.78
C ILE A 13 -3.40 2.90 -10.41
N ALA A 14 -2.77 1.74 -10.33
CA ALA A 14 -2.54 1.03 -9.07
C ALA A 14 -1.64 1.83 -8.11
N ASP A 15 -0.60 2.51 -8.61
CA ASP A 15 0.25 3.43 -7.85
C ASP A 15 -0.56 4.58 -7.25
N TRP A 16 -1.40 5.24 -8.07
CA TRP A 16 -2.28 6.31 -7.60
C TRP A 16 -3.31 5.83 -6.57
N CYS A 17 -3.90 4.66 -6.79
CA CYS A 17 -4.82 4.03 -5.83
C CYS A 17 -4.10 3.69 -4.52
N ALA A 18 -2.90 3.11 -4.57
CA ALA A 18 -2.09 2.79 -3.40
C ALA A 18 -1.73 4.05 -2.61
N PHE A 19 -1.39 5.13 -3.32
CA PHE A 19 -1.08 6.43 -2.72
C PHE A 19 -2.31 7.04 -2.02
N ALA A 20 -3.46 7.05 -2.69
CA ALA A 20 -4.71 7.54 -2.12
C ALA A 20 -5.16 6.71 -0.90
N LEU A 21 -5.03 5.38 -0.96
CA LEU A 21 -5.31 4.47 0.16
C LEU A 21 -4.36 4.72 1.34
N THR A 22 -3.07 4.94 1.06
CA THR A 22 -2.07 5.26 2.10
C THR A 22 -2.42 6.59 2.77
N LEU A 23 -2.75 7.63 2.01
CA LEU A 23 -3.19 8.92 2.55
C LEU A 23 -4.47 8.79 3.39
N ALA A 24 -5.46 8.05 2.89
CA ALA A 24 -6.71 7.79 3.61
C ALA A 24 -6.45 7.01 4.91
N GLY A 25 -5.57 6.01 4.87
CA GLY A 25 -5.16 5.23 6.03
C GLY A 25 -4.45 6.08 7.08
N VAL A 26 -3.47 6.90 6.68
CA VAL A 26 -2.76 7.85 7.55
C VAL A 26 -3.71 8.89 8.14
N TRP A 27 -4.64 9.44 7.35
CA TRP A 27 -5.65 10.38 7.84
C TRP A 27 -6.53 9.75 8.92
N GLN A 28 -6.98 8.51 8.71
CA GLN A 28 -7.78 7.80 9.71
C GLN A 28 -6.96 7.42 10.95
N LEU A 29 -5.67 7.11 10.79
CA LEU A 29 -4.75 6.87 11.89
C LEU A 29 -4.61 8.12 12.77
N SER A 30 -4.47 9.29 12.13
CA SER A 30 -4.43 10.61 12.76
C SER A 30 -5.76 10.97 13.43
N SER A 31 -6.89 10.60 12.81
CA SER A 31 -8.23 10.73 13.40
C SER A 31 -8.54 9.71 14.51
N HIS A 32 -7.52 8.99 15.02
CA HIS A 32 -7.62 7.95 16.04
C HIS A 32 -8.53 6.75 15.71
N LYS A 33 -8.94 6.56 14.45
CA LYS A 33 -9.83 5.46 14.04
C LYS A 33 -9.05 4.16 13.82
N LYS A 34 -9.58 3.04 14.33
CA LYS A 34 -8.98 1.70 14.14
C LYS A 34 -8.96 1.26 12.66
N SER A 35 -9.90 1.76 11.86
CA SER A 35 -9.98 1.48 10.43
C SER A 35 -8.75 1.97 9.64
N GLY A 36 -8.02 2.96 10.15
CA GLY A 36 -6.79 3.46 9.52
C GLY A 36 -5.68 2.41 9.45
N PHE A 37 -5.61 1.50 10.42
CA PHE A 37 -4.66 0.39 10.41
C PHE A 37 -4.99 -0.64 9.32
N VAL A 38 -6.28 -0.95 9.15
CA VAL A 38 -6.72 -1.91 8.12
C VAL A 38 -6.46 -1.34 6.73
N ILE A 39 -6.83 -0.08 6.49
CA ILE A 39 -6.61 0.59 5.20
C ILE A 39 -5.12 0.66 4.86
N ASN A 40 -4.27 1.02 5.83
CA ASN A 40 -2.82 1.05 5.62
C ASN A 40 -2.22 -0.35 5.42
N ALA A 41 -2.74 -1.39 6.05
CA ALA A 41 -2.31 -2.77 5.79
C ALA A 41 -2.64 -3.19 4.34
N PHE A 42 -3.85 -2.89 3.84
CA PHE A 42 -4.21 -3.12 2.44
C PHE A 42 -3.34 -2.31 1.48
N ALA A 43 -3.07 -1.04 1.80
CA ALA A 43 -2.19 -0.19 1.00
C ALA A 43 -0.77 -0.79 0.90
N SER A 44 -0.22 -1.29 2.02
CA SER A 44 1.08 -1.95 2.04
C SER A 44 1.12 -3.24 1.20
N VAL A 45 0.05 -4.02 1.13
CA VAL A 45 -0.02 -5.20 0.24
C VAL A 45 0.08 -4.79 -1.23
N ILE A 46 -0.60 -3.70 -1.62
CA ILE A 46 -0.55 -3.17 -2.99
C ILE A 46 0.87 -2.64 -3.29
N TRP A 47 1.48 -1.92 -2.36
CA TRP A 47 2.86 -1.44 -2.50
C TRP A 47 3.90 -2.57 -2.59
N VAL A 48 3.67 -3.71 -1.92
CA VAL A 48 4.51 -4.91 -2.08
C VAL A 48 4.37 -5.47 -3.49
N ALA A 49 3.15 -5.58 -4.02
CA ALA A 49 2.92 -6.06 -5.39
C ALA A 49 3.59 -5.14 -6.44
N ILE A 50 3.48 -3.83 -6.26
CA ILE A 50 4.15 -2.83 -7.11
C ILE A 50 5.66 -2.91 -6.96
N GLY A 51 6.17 -3.03 -5.74
CA GLY A 51 7.61 -3.14 -5.47
C GLY A 51 8.25 -4.37 -6.12
N ILE A 52 7.55 -5.50 -6.14
CA ILE A 52 7.99 -6.72 -6.83
C ILE A 52 7.99 -6.50 -8.35
N HIS A 53 6.94 -5.86 -8.90
CA HIS A 53 6.84 -5.60 -10.34
C HIS A 53 7.93 -4.65 -10.85
N SER A 54 8.19 -3.58 -10.11
CA SER A 54 9.18 -2.55 -10.46
C SER A 54 10.61 -2.91 -10.07
N GLY A 55 10.85 -4.09 -9.47
CA GLY A 55 12.17 -4.52 -9.00
C GLY A 55 12.71 -3.69 -7.82
N LEU A 56 11.84 -2.95 -7.12
CA LEU A 56 12.19 -2.09 -6.00
C LEU A 56 12.15 -2.89 -4.69
N THR A 57 13.26 -3.58 -4.39
CA THR A 57 13.44 -4.37 -3.17
C THR A 57 13.30 -3.56 -1.90
N GLY A 58 13.75 -2.30 -1.89
CA GLY A 58 13.61 -1.40 -0.73
C GLY A 58 12.15 -1.07 -0.41
N LEU A 59 11.35 -0.74 -1.43
CA LEU A 59 9.93 -0.44 -1.29
C LEU A 59 9.15 -1.67 -0.79
N THR A 60 9.50 -2.83 -1.33
CA THR A 60 8.91 -4.12 -0.95
C THR A 60 9.20 -4.45 0.51
N ALA A 61 10.47 -4.41 0.92
CA ALA A 61 10.87 -4.73 2.29
C ALA A 61 10.24 -3.76 3.31
N LEU A 62 10.22 -2.46 3.00
CA LEU A 62 9.59 -1.45 3.85
C LEU A 62 8.09 -1.74 4.05
N ASN A 63 7.37 -2.03 2.97
CA ASN A 63 5.93 -2.27 3.05
C ASN A 63 5.58 -3.59 3.75
N ILE A 64 6.43 -4.62 3.66
CA ILE A 64 6.29 -5.84 4.46
C ILE A 64 6.39 -5.50 5.97
N VAL A 65 7.41 -4.74 6.37
CA VAL A 65 7.59 -4.33 7.78
C VAL A 65 6.42 -3.46 8.25
N LEU A 66 6.00 -2.50 7.42
CA LEU A 66 4.85 -1.63 7.71
C LEU A 66 3.56 -2.45 7.89
N MET A 67 3.35 -3.48 7.07
CA MET A 67 2.20 -4.37 7.20
C MET A 67 2.16 -5.05 8.59
N PHE A 68 3.30 -5.53 9.11
CA PHE A 68 3.37 -6.07 10.47
C PHE A 68 3.10 -5.02 11.55
N ILE A 69 3.62 -3.80 11.38
CA ILE A 69 3.36 -2.69 12.30
C ILE A 69 1.87 -2.36 12.32
N TYR A 70 1.22 -2.29 11.15
CA TYR A 70 -0.19 -1.97 11.04
C TYR A 70 -1.07 -3.07 11.61
N LEU A 71 -0.74 -4.34 11.35
CA LEU A 71 -1.44 -5.50 11.92
C LEU A 71 -1.31 -5.51 13.45
N ARG A 72 -0.10 -5.31 13.98
CA ARG A 72 0.12 -5.21 15.43
C ARG A 72 -0.63 -4.03 16.02
N GLY A 73 -0.60 -2.88 15.36
CA GLY A 73 -1.30 -1.67 15.78
C GLY A 73 -2.81 -1.83 15.83
N TYR A 74 -3.39 -2.62 14.93
CA TYR A 74 -4.80 -3.00 14.97
C TYR A 74 -5.14 -3.91 16.16
N ILE A 75 -4.29 -4.88 16.48
CA ILE A 75 -4.53 -5.81 17.61
C ILE A 75 -4.39 -5.11 18.96
N LYS A 76 -3.44 -4.17 19.07
CA LYS A 76 -3.08 -3.53 20.35
C LYS A 76 -3.93 -2.32 20.73
N LYS A 77 -4.72 -1.79 19.80
CA LYS A 77 -5.54 -0.57 19.97
C LYS A 77 -7.00 -0.94 19.97
#